data_AF-A0A8B3NG97-F1
#
_entry.id   AF-A0A8B3NG97-F1
#
_cell.length_a   1.000
_cell.length_b   1.000
_cell.length_c   1.000
_cell.angle_alpha   90.00
_cell.angle_beta   90.00
_cell.angle_gamma   90.00
#
_symmetry.space_group_name_H-M   'P 1'
#
loop_
_entity.id
_entity.type
_entity.pdbx_description
1 polymer ?
#
loop_
_entity_poly.entity_id
_entity_poly.type
_entity_poly.pdbx_seq_one_letter_code
_entity_poly.pdbx_strand_id
1 'polypeptide(L)'
;MTDEVINQPPPLTGGNAWRGDPLLIQLAERFSDSVRKDLDGLGRFVMTQEAQELARLANTDTPKLRTHDRQGRRADLVEFHPAYHALMRRSVAGGLHSSVWENGDAEIGRRHQVRAARFYLTAELETGHLCPITMTSASLAALMASPKLFREWAPRVTTRKYDQSQKPPVQKTGLTLGMGMTEKQGGTDVRANVTKAERAGNGFYRLTGHKWFMSAPMSDAFLVLGQVPEGLSCFLVPRILGDGSGNGFRFQRLKDKLGNRSNASSEVEFANAIGEMVGEPGAGIKTIMDMVTLTRLDCAVASSALMRAGLAEAVHHVRHRQVFGISLVDQPLMQRVLADMALDVAAATALSFRLARSFDEAASDRGEAAFARAMTPVVKYWVCKTAPALLYEAMECLGGNGYV
;
A
#
# COMPACT_ATOMS: atom_id res chain seq x y z
N MET A 1 -28.69 -7.15 -35.95
CA MET A 1 -28.87 -6.69 -34.55
C MET A 1 -30.35 -6.47 -34.35
N THR A 2 -30.96 -7.10 -33.34
CA THR A 2 -32.42 -7.11 -33.16
C THR A 2 -32.94 -5.95 -32.33
N ASP A 3 -32.09 -5.28 -31.54
CA ASP A 3 -32.48 -4.18 -30.66
C ASP A 3 -31.39 -3.09 -30.58
N GLU A 4 -31.81 -1.82 -30.40
CA GLU A 4 -30.91 -0.67 -30.21
C GLU A 4 -30.51 -0.54 -28.73
N VAL A 5 -29.21 -0.35 -28.46
CA VAL A 5 -28.69 -0.20 -27.09
C VAL A 5 -28.76 1.28 -26.69
N ILE A 6 -29.79 1.62 -25.91
CA ILE A 6 -30.05 2.99 -25.42
C ILE A 6 -29.81 3.12 -23.90
N ASN A 7 -29.82 4.37 -23.39
CA ASN A 7 -29.77 4.70 -21.96
C ASN A 7 -28.54 4.14 -21.21
N GLN A 8 -27.40 4.02 -21.89
CA GLN A 8 -26.14 3.61 -21.25
C GLN A 8 -25.34 4.84 -20.82
N PRO A 9 -24.94 4.94 -19.53
CA PRO A 9 -24.04 5.99 -19.10
C PRO A 9 -22.71 5.94 -19.87
N PRO A 10 -22.17 7.10 -20.33
CA PRO A 10 -20.84 7.15 -20.91
C PRO A 10 -19.78 6.79 -19.85
N PRO A 11 -18.58 6.32 -20.25
CA PRO A 11 -17.52 6.05 -19.29
C PRO A 11 -17.03 7.33 -18.59
N LEU A 12 -16.61 7.20 -17.33
CA LEU A 12 -15.98 8.29 -16.56
C LEU A 12 -14.52 8.56 -17.01
N THR A 13 -13.94 7.62 -17.75
CA THR A 13 -12.59 7.68 -18.33
C THR A 13 -12.35 8.97 -19.14
N GLY A 14 -11.13 9.50 -19.08
CA GLY A 14 -10.71 10.72 -19.77
C GLY A 14 -10.82 12.00 -18.94
N GLY A 15 -11.40 11.92 -17.73
CA GLY A 15 -11.49 13.02 -16.78
C GLY A 15 -10.18 13.34 -16.04
N ASN A 16 -10.31 13.98 -14.88
CA ASN A 16 -9.19 14.24 -13.98
C ASN A 16 -9.68 14.13 -12.53
N ALA A 17 -9.23 13.09 -11.82
CA ALA A 17 -9.67 12.79 -10.45
C ALA A 17 -9.32 13.90 -9.45
N TRP A 18 -8.20 14.61 -9.64
CA TRP A 18 -7.83 15.74 -8.79
C TRP A 18 -8.73 16.96 -9.04
N ARG A 19 -8.96 17.34 -10.30
CA ARG A 19 -9.85 18.47 -10.62
C ARG A 19 -11.32 18.18 -10.28
N GLY A 20 -11.71 16.91 -10.34
CA GLY A 20 -13.05 16.46 -9.98
C GLY A 20 -13.32 16.42 -8.47
N ASP A 21 -12.31 16.66 -7.62
CA ASP A 21 -12.43 16.62 -6.17
C ASP A 21 -12.13 18.00 -5.52
N PRO A 22 -13.16 18.85 -5.32
CA PRO A 22 -12.99 20.14 -4.66
C PRO A 22 -12.44 20.05 -3.24
N LEU A 23 -12.75 18.97 -2.50
CA LEU A 23 -12.23 18.78 -1.15
C LEU A 23 -10.73 18.49 -1.19
N LEU A 24 -10.28 17.65 -2.12
CA LEU A 24 -8.85 17.39 -2.29
C LEU A 24 -8.09 18.65 -2.74
N ILE A 25 -8.69 19.47 -3.62
CA ILE A 25 -8.14 20.78 -4.00
C ILE A 25 -7.99 21.67 -2.77
N GLN A 26 -9.03 21.76 -1.94
CA GLN A 26 -9.01 22.56 -0.70
C GLN A 26 -7.92 22.09 0.27
N LEU A 27 -7.78 20.77 0.46
CA LEU A 27 -6.73 20.17 1.30
C LEU A 27 -5.31 20.45 0.75
N ALA A 28 -5.18 20.71 -0.55
CA ALA A 28 -3.93 21.01 -1.23
C ALA A 28 -3.68 22.52 -1.46
N GLU A 29 -4.53 23.42 -0.97
CA GLU A 29 -4.43 24.88 -1.20
C GLU A 29 -3.10 25.48 -0.77
N ARG A 30 -2.49 24.92 0.29
CA ARG A 30 -1.20 25.39 0.82
C ARG A 30 0.01 24.65 0.23
N PHE A 31 -0.18 23.75 -0.73
CA PHE A 31 0.93 23.09 -1.40
C PHE A 31 1.60 24.03 -2.40
N SER A 32 2.86 23.75 -2.74
CA SER A 32 3.58 24.50 -3.76
C SER A 32 2.95 24.30 -5.14
N ASP A 33 3.15 25.25 -6.06
CA ASP A 33 2.64 25.15 -7.43
C ASP A 33 3.17 23.92 -8.18
N SER A 34 4.42 23.54 -7.93
CA SER A 34 5.01 22.34 -8.51
C SER A 34 4.28 21.07 -8.06
N VAL A 35 3.95 20.97 -6.77
CA VAL A 35 3.17 19.85 -6.23
C VAL A 35 1.75 19.85 -6.80
N ARG A 36 1.07 20.99 -6.90
CA ARG A 36 -0.27 21.04 -7.49
C ARG A 36 -0.28 20.62 -8.97
N LYS A 37 0.73 21.02 -9.75
CA LYS A 37 0.89 20.56 -11.14
C LYS A 37 1.14 19.06 -11.25
N ASP A 38 1.91 18.50 -10.31
CA ASP A 38 2.14 17.06 -10.22
C ASP A 38 0.82 16.31 -9.88
N LEU A 39 0.05 16.79 -8.90
CA LEU A 39 -1.27 16.24 -8.57
C LEU A 39 -2.26 16.35 -9.74
N ASP A 40 -2.24 17.43 -10.51
CA ASP A 40 -3.04 17.56 -11.73
C ASP A 40 -2.69 16.51 -12.79
N GLY A 41 -1.39 16.30 -13.03
CA GLY A 41 -0.90 15.28 -13.96
C GLY A 41 -1.24 13.87 -13.49
N LEU A 42 -1.11 13.60 -12.19
CA LEU A 42 -1.50 12.34 -11.58
C LEU A 42 -3.02 12.11 -11.66
N GLY A 43 -3.83 13.13 -11.36
CA GLY A 43 -5.29 13.08 -11.42
C GLY A 43 -5.79 12.80 -12.83
N ARG A 44 -5.11 13.30 -13.87
CA ARG A 44 -5.38 12.90 -15.26
C ARG A 44 -4.98 11.46 -15.53
N PHE A 45 -3.77 11.06 -15.12
CA PHE A 45 -3.25 9.71 -15.35
C PHE A 45 -4.19 8.63 -14.83
N VAL A 46 -4.70 8.76 -13.60
CA VAL A 46 -5.54 7.73 -12.98
C VAL A 46 -6.89 7.56 -13.67
N MET A 47 -7.28 8.51 -14.52
CA MET A 47 -8.52 8.48 -15.30
C MET A 47 -8.29 8.09 -16.77
N THR A 48 -7.07 7.79 -17.22
CA THR A 48 -6.86 7.37 -18.63
C THR A 48 -7.22 5.90 -18.82
N GLN A 49 -7.64 5.56 -20.05
CA GLN A 49 -7.99 4.18 -20.40
C GLN A 49 -6.80 3.24 -20.21
N GLU A 50 -5.59 3.69 -20.54
CA GLU A 50 -4.38 2.88 -20.40
C GLU A 50 -4.08 2.57 -18.94
N ALA A 51 -4.22 3.54 -18.04
CA ALA A 51 -4.00 3.33 -16.62
C ALA A 51 -5.03 2.37 -16.02
N GLN A 52 -6.30 2.54 -16.38
CA GLN A 52 -7.40 1.66 -15.94
C GLN A 52 -7.19 0.23 -16.45
N GLU A 53 -6.72 0.05 -17.68
CA GLU A 53 -6.41 -1.28 -18.21
C GLU A 53 -5.23 -1.93 -17.51
N LEU A 54 -4.19 -1.15 -17.12
CA LEU A 54 -3.12 -1.68 -16.27
C LEU A 54 -3.67 -2.19 -14.92
N ALA A 55 -4.60 -1.45 -14.30
CA ALA A 55 -5.22 -1.84 -13.04
C ALA A 55 -6.05 -3.12 -13.17
N ARG A 56 -6.85 -3.23 -14.24
CA ARG A 56 -7.66 -4.42 -14.56
C ARG A 56 -6.78 -5.64 -14.81
N LEU A 57 -5.76 -5.53 -15.67
CA LEU A 57 -4.83 -6.61 -15.99
C LEU A 57 -4.07 -7.07 -14.74
N ALA A 58 -3.59 -6.14 -13.91
CA ALA A 58 -2.89 -6.50 -12.68
C ALA A 58 -3.74 -7.34 -11.71
N ASN A 59 -5.07 -7.10 -11.66
CA ASN A 59 -5.97 -7.82 -10.75
C ASN A 59 -6.55 -9.10 -11.34
N THR A 60 -6.65 -9.21 -12.66
CA THR A 60 -7.21 -10.38 -13.36
C THR A 60 -6.12 -11.41 -13.72
N ASP A 61 -4.96 -10.96 -14.20
CA ASP A 61 -3.79 -11.81 -14.47
C ASP A 61 -2.93 -11.98 -13.21
N THR A 62 -3.47 -12.72 -12.25
CA THR A 62 -2.91 -12.82 -10.89
C THR A 62 -1.50 -13.43 -10.86
N PRO A 63 -0.65 -13.05 -9.88
CA PRO A 63 0.71 -13.54 -9.76
C PRO A 63 0.80 -15.07 -9.59
N LYS A 64 1.87 -15.67 -10.13
CA LYS A 64 2.08 -17.13 -10.13
C LYS A 64 3.36 -17.48 -9.40
N LEU A 65 3.27 -18.33 -8.38
CA LEU A 65 4.43 -18.88 -7.69
C LEU A 65 5.05 -20.02 -8.49
N ARG A 66 6.36 -19.94 -8.69
CA ARG A 66 7.23 -20.96 -9.27
C ARG A 66 8.21 -21.40 -8.21
N THR A 67 7.86 -22.46 -7.49
CA THR A 67 8.72 -23.02 -6.44
C THR A 67 9.99 -23.62 -7.00
N HIS A 68 9.94 -24.21 -8.20
CA HIS A 68 11.07 -24.87 -8.85
C HIS A 68 11.24 -24.42 -10.30
N ASP A 69 12.45 -24.55 -10.82
CA ASP A 69 12.76 -24.45 -12.23
C ASP A 69 12.37 -25.74 -13.00
N ARG A 70 12.53 -25.70 -14.32
CA ARG A 70 12.21 -26.85 -15.20
C ARG A 70 13.07 -28.11 -14.95
N GLN A 71 14.15 -28.00 -14.18
CA GLN A 71 15.10 -29.08 -13.89
C GLN A 71 14.91 -29.62 -12.46
N GLY A 72 13.94 -29.10 -11.71
CA GLY A 72 13.64 -29.54 -10.35
C GLY A 72 14.48 -28.85 -9.26
N ARG A 73 15.24 -27.79 -9.58
CA ARG A 73 15.91 -26.99 -8.54
C ARG A 73 14.96 -25.95 -7.99
N ARG A 74 14.98 -25.76 -6.68
CA ARG A 74 14.16 -24.75 -6.02
C ARG A 74 14.59 -23.34 -6.45
N ALA A 75 13.63 -22.52 -6.87
CA ALA A 75 13.81 -21.17 -7.41
C ALA A 75 13.12 -20.09 -6.58
N ASP A 76 11.97 -20.41 -5.97
CA ASP A 76 11.21 -19.51 -5.08
C ASP A 76 10.91 -18.13 -5.72
N LEU A 77 10.41 -18.16 -6.95
CA LEU A 77 10.07 -16.96 -7.73
C LEU A 77 8.56 -16.75 -7.81
N VAL A 78 8.12 -15.50 -7.77
CA VAL A 78 6.73 -15.12 -8.10
C VAL A 78 6.76 -14.26 -9.35
N GLU A 79 6.09 -14.74 -10.38
CA GLU A 79 5.93 -14.04 -11.66
C GLU A 79 4.67 -13.18 -11.60
N PHE A 80 4.79 -11.93 -12.04
CA PHE A 80 3.69 -10.97 -12.12
C PHE A 80 3.44 -10.59 -13.59
N HIS A 81 2.19 -10.22 -13.91
CA HIS A 81 1.87 -9.62 -15.20
C HIS A 81 2.64 -8.28 -15.39
N PRO A 82 3.12 -7.93 -16.61
CA PRO A 82 3.83 -6.67 -16.86
C PRO A 82 3.10 -5.41 -16.40
N ALA A 83 1.76 -5.44 -16.35
CA ALA A 83 0.95 -4.34 -15.83
C ALA A 83 1.27 -3.98 -14.36
N TYR A 84 1.46 -5.00 -13.50
CA TYR A 84 1.88 -4.79 -12.11
C TYR A 84 3.22 -4.05 -12.04
N HIS A 85 4.17 -4.46 -12.88
CA HIS A 85 5.49 -3.83 -12.94
C HIS A 85 5.45 -2.40 -13.49
N ALA A 86 4.53 -2.09 -14.40
CA ALA A 86 4.30 -0.72 -14.89
C ALA A 86 3.76 0.20 -13.79
N LEU A 87 2.76 -0.27 -13.02
CA LEU A 87 2.22 0.43 -11.86
C LEU A 87 3.30 0.68 -10.80
N MET A 88 4.05 -0.37 -10.41
CA MET A 88 5.18 -0.26 -9.50
C MET A 88 6.22 0.76 -9.98
N ARG A 89 6.62 0.71 -11.26
CA ARG A 89 7.62 1.62 -11.83
C ARG A 89 7.16 3.07 -11.72
N ARG A 90 5.91 3.37 -12.05
CA ARG A 90 5.36 4.72 -11.96
C ARG A 90 5.28 5.20 -10.52
N SER A 91 4.76 4.38 -9.62
CA SER A 91 4.60 4.72 -8.20
C SER A 91 5.95 4.90 -7.49
N VAL A 92 6.95 4.09 -7.84
CA VAL A 92 8.34 4.25 -7.37
C VAL A 92 8.96 5.53 -7.94
N ALA A 93 8.79 5.81 -9.23
CA ALA A 93 9.28 7.05 -9.86
C ALA A 93 8.64 8.32 -9.26
N GLY A 94 7.35 8.25 -8.89
CA GLY A 94 6.63 9.28 -8.16
C GLY A 94 7.04 9.42 -6.69
N GLY A 95 7.93 8.56 -6.18
CA GLY A 95 8.43 8.62 -4.81
C GLY A 95 7.43 8.16 -3.75
N LEU A 96 6.35 7.43 -4.09
CA LEU A 96 5.36 7.00 -3.09
C LEU A 96 5.93 6.12 -1.98
N HIS A 97 7.05 5.46 -2.22
CA HIS A 97 7.75 4.62 -1.26
C HIS A 97 8.82 5.38 -0.46
N SER A 98 9.22 6.58 -0.88
CA SER A 98 10.46 7.23 -0.41
C SER A 98 10.31 8.69 0.00
N SER A 99 9.34 9.44 -0.54
CA SER A 99 9.35 10.91 -0.51
C SER A 99 9.36 11.54 0.88
N VAL A 100 8.79 10.86 1.89
CA VAL A 100 8.82 11.32 3.30
C VAL A 100 10.23 11.28 3.92
N TRP A 101 11.14 10.52 3.33
CA TRP A 101 12.53 10.34 3.75
C TRP A 101 13.52 11.13 2.89
N GLU A 102 13.05 11.81 1.85
CA GLU A 102 13.87 12.59 0.95
C GLU A 102 13.98 14.05 1.43
N ASN A 103 15.06 14.74 1.08
CA ASN A 103 15.31 16.14 1.49
C ASN A 103 14.93 17.14 0.39
N GLY A 104 13.78 16.97 -0.27
CA GLY A 104 13.32 17.91 -1.29
C GLY A 104 12.69 19.18 -0.71
N ASP A 105 13.01 20.35 -1.29
CA ASP A 105 12.56 21.66 -0.81
C ASP A 105 11.06 21.92 -1.00
N ALA A 106 10.50 21.42 -2.12
CA ALA A 106 9.10 21.65 -2.49
C ALA A 106 8.07 21.05 -1.51
N GLU A 107 8.52 20.16 -0.62
CA GLU A 107 7.70 19.39 0.33
C GLU A 107 8.09 19.64 1.80
N ILE A 108 8.94 20.63 2.08
CA ILE A 108 9.37 20.95 3.44
C ILE A 108 8.15 21.21 4.34
N GLY A 109 8.12 20.49 5.48
CA GLY A 109 7.05 20.55 6.46
C GLY A 109 5.69 19.99 6.00
N ARG A 110 5.63 19.32 4.84
CA ARG A 110 4.38 18.78 4.25
C ARG A 110 4.56 17.41 3.60
N ARG A 111 5.61 16.67 3.96
CA ARG A 111 5.99 15.44 3.25
C ARG A 111 4.89 14.37 3.36
N HIS A 112 4.29 14.21 4.53
CA HIS A 112 3.20 13.26 4.74
C HIS A 112 1.93 13.69 4.01
N GLN A 113 1.55 14.97 4.07
CA GLN A 113 0.37 15.49 3.38
C GLN A 113 0.49 15.37 1.85
N VAL A 114 1.63 15.77 1.28
CA VAL A 114 1.87 15.69 -0.17
C VAL A 114 1.90 14.23 -0.64
N ARG A 115 2.60 13.35 0.09
CA ARG A 115 2.59 11.92 -0.20
C ARG A 115 1.17 11.33 -0.09
N ALA A 116 0.39 11.71 0.92
CA ALA A 116 -0.99 11.25 1.10
C ALA A 116 -1.88 11.66 -0.09
N ALA A 117 -1.74 12.89 -0.62
CA ALA A 117 -2.47 13.30 -1.82
C ALA A 117 -2.17 12.44 -3.04
N ARG A 118 -0.87 12.13 -3.28
CA ARG A 118 -0.47 11.24 -4.37
C ARG A 118 -0.96 9.80 -4.15
N PHE A 119 -0.89 9.33 -2.92
CA PHE A 119 -1.32 8.00 -2.53
C PHE A 119 -2.84 7.83 -2.67
N TYR A 120 -3.61 8.84 -2.27
CA TYR A 120 -5.07 8.90 -2.43
C TYR A 120 -5.47 8.76 -3.90
N LEU A 121 -4.95 9.63 -4.78
CA LEU A 121 -5.24 9.56 -6.22
C LEU A 121 -4.84 8.20 -6.83
N THR A 122 -3.69 7.65 -6.43
CA THR A 122 -3.24 6.35 -6.94
C THR A 122 -4.12 5.20 -6.45
N ALA A 123 -4.67 5.30 -5.24
CA ALA A 123 -5.56 4.30 -4.66
C ALA A 123 -6.96 4.31 -5.30
N GLU A 124 -7.38 5.39 -5.95
CA GLU A 124 -8.57 5.41 -6.81
C GLU A 124 -8.40 4.51 -8.06
N LEU A 125 -7.15 4.26 -8.48
CA LEU A 125 -6.84 3.45 -9.66
C LEU A 125 -6.57 1.98 -9.32
N GLU A 126 -5.57 1.70 -8.48
CA GLU A 126 -5.14 0.33 -8.19
C GLU A 126 -4.47 0.26 -6.80
N THR A 127 -4.96 -0.62 -5.94
CA THR A 127 -4.54 -0.67 -4.53
C THR A 127 -3.60 -1.80 -4.17
N GLY A 128 -3.48 -2.86 -4.97
CA GLY A 128 -2.64 -3.99 -4.61
C GLY A 128 -1.15 -3.67 -4.69
N HIS A 129 -0.70 -3.00 -5.75
CA HIS A 129 0.71 -2.58 -5.86
C HIS A 129 1.11 -1.55 -4.79
N LEU A 130 0.14 -0.90 -4.13
CA LEU A 130 0.43 0.01 -3.01
C LEU A 130 0.91 -0.72 -1.75
N CYS A 131 0.67 -2.02 -1.61
CA CYS A 131 1.16 -2.81 -0.47
C CYS A 131 2.69 -2.75 -0.31
N PRO A 132 3.52 -3.13 -1.32
CA PRO A 132 4.97 -2.97 -1.23
C PRO A 132 5.41 -1.51 -1.13
N ILE A 133 4.68 -0.56 -1.70
CA ILE A 133 4.99 0.88 -1.61
C ILE A 133 4.89 1.35 -0.14
N THR A 134 3.78 1.04 0.52
CA THR A 134 3.54 1.33 1.93
C THR A 134 4.57 0.65 2.82
N MET A 135 4.82 -0.65 2.62
CA MET A 135 5.77 -1.39 3.46
C MET A 135 7.18 -0.84 3.31
N THR A 136 7.60 -0.53 2.08
CA THR A 136 8.93 0.02 1.81
C THR A 136 9.12 1.36 2.51
N SER A 137 8.15 2.28 2.39
CA SER A 137 8.22 3.58 3.08
C SER A 137 8.27 3.42 4.60
N ALA A 138 7.36 2.63 5.16
CA ALA A 138 7.27 2.47 6.60
C ALA A 138 8.48 1.75 7.21
N SER A 139 9.10 0.82 6.47
CA SER A 139 10.21 0.00 6.97
C SER A 139 11.43 0.81 7.39
N LEU A 140 11.65 1.98 6.79
CA LEU A 140 12.77 2.86 7.13
C LEU A 140 12.67 3.36 8.58
N ALA A 141 11.46 3.54 9.13
CA ALA A 141 11.26 3.91 10.53
C ALA A 141 11.79 2.83 11.49
N ALA A 142 11.59 1.55 11.16
CA ALA A 142 12.16 0.45 11.95
C ALA A 142 13.67 0.35 11.77
N LEU A 143 14.19 0.54 10.56
CA LEU A 143 15.64 0.53 10.30
C LEU A 143 16.39 1.64 11.04
N MET A 144 15.76 2.77 11.36
CA MET A 144 16.37 3.82 12.20
C MET A 144 16.81 3.32 13.58
N ALA A 145 16.22 2.23 14.09
CA ALA A 145 16.66 1.59 15.33
C ALA A 145 18.06 0.93 15.21
N SER A 146 18.58 0.76 14.00
CA SER A 146 19.95 0.32 13.74
C SER A 146 20.62 1.30 12.75
N PRO A 147 21.35 2.32 13.25
CA PRO A 147 21.96 3.34 12.39
C PRO A 147 22.91 2.78 11.33
N LYS A 148 23.54 1.63 11.59
CA LYS A 148 24.35 0.90 10.60
C LYS A 148 23.48 0.46 9.42
N LEU A 149 22.43 -0.34 9.68
CA LEU A 149 21.55 -0.86 8.64
C LEU A 149 20.82 0.27 7.91
N PHE A 150 20.41 1.32 8.61
CA PHE A 150 19.81 2.49 7.96
C PHE A 150 20.75 3.12 6.95
N ARG A 151 22.02 3.38 7.30
CA ARG A 151 23.01 3.95 6.37
C ARG A 151 23.31 3.05 5.18
N GLU A 152 23.30 1.73 5.37
CA GLU A 152 23.59 0.76 4.31
C GLU A 152 22.43 0.60 3.32
N TRP A 153 21.19 0.56 3.83
CA TRP A 153 20.00 0.23 3.04
C TRP A 153 19.24 1.45 2.55
N ALA A 154 19.08 2.50 3.35
CA ALA A 154 18.26 3.65 3.02
C ALA A 154 18.61 4.27 1.65
N PRO A 155 19.90 4.49 1.28
CA PRO A 155 20.24 5.10 0.00
C PRO A 155 19.75 4.32 -1.23
N ARG A 156 19.59 2.99 -1.12
CA ARG A 156 19.04 2.13 -2.19
C ARG A 156 17.53 1.97 -2.10
N VAL A 157 16.97 2.03 -0.89
CA VAL A 157 15.52 1.98 -0.65
C VAL A 157 14.84 3.27 -1.08
N THR A 158 15.50 4.43 -0.98
CA THR A 158 14.93 5.73 -1.36
C THR A 158 15.17 6.10 -2.83
N THR A 159 15.70 5.19 -3.66
CA THR A 159 15.86 5.50 -5.09
C THR A 159 14.52 5.46 -5.80
N ARG A 160 14.27 6.41 -6.69
CA ARG A 160 13.06 6.43 -7.52
C ARG A 160 13.14 5.52 -8.74
N LYS A 161 13.89 4.41 -8.65
CA LYS A 161 14.10 3.42 -9.74
C LYS A 161 13.60 2.04 -9.33
N TYR A 162 12.56 1.56 -9.99
CA TYR A 162 12.04 0.22 -9.75
C TYR A 162 12.87 -0.85 -10.47
N ASP A 163 13.33 -1.85 -9.71
CA ASP A 163 14.15 -2.95 -10.21
C ASP A 163 13.52 -4.30 -9.82
N GLN A 164 13.00 -5.04 -10.79
CA GLN A 164 12.38 -6.36 -10.58
C GLN A 164 13.34 -7.54 -10.77
N SER A 165 14.62 -7.27 -11.04
CA SER A 165 15.60 -8.32 -11.30
C SER A 165 15.92 -9.15 -10.04
N GLN A 166 16.37 -10.39 -10.26
CA GLN A 166 16.78 -11.34 -9.22
C GLN A 166 18.26 -11.19 -8.84
N LYS A 167 18.77 -9.95 -8.84
CA LYS A 167 20.14 -9.64 -8.43
C LYS A 167 20.21 -9.50 -6.90
N PRO A 168 21.39 -9.72 -6.29
CA PRO A 168 21.64 -9.33 -4.90
C PRO A 168 21.26 -7.86 -4.64
N PRO A 169 20.74 -7.51 -3.44
CA PRO A 169 20.34 -6.13 -3.13
C PRO A 169 21.40 -5.08 -3.45
N VAL A 170 22.68 -5.38 -3.21
CA VAL A 170 23.79 -4.45 -3.45
C VAL A 170 24.01 -4.08 -4.92
N GLN A 171 23.52 -4.91 -5.85
CA GLN A 171 23.66 -4.74 -7.30
C GLN A 171 22.41 -4.16 -7.98
N LYS A 172 21.31 -3.95 -7.23
CA LYS A 172 20.05 -3.43 -7.77
C LYS A 172 20.04 -1.91 -7.78
N THR A 173 19.26 -1.35 -8.71
CA THR A 173 19.11 0.10 -8.86
C THR A 173 18.14 0.73 -7.86
N GLY A 174 17.29 -0.08 -7.23
CA GLY A 174 16.41 0.29 -6.13
C GLY A 174 15.88 -0.95 -5.42
N LEU A 175 15.43 -0.76 -4.18
CA LEU A 175 14.99 -1.85 -3.31
C LEU A 175 13.58 -1.61 -2.77
N THR A 176 12.83 -2.70 -2.62
CA THR A 176 11.57 -2.73 -1.89
C THR A 176 11.69 -3.63 -0.67
N LEU A 177 11.04 -3.23 0.43
CA LEU A 177 11.08 -3.94 1.70
C LEU A 177 9.68 -4.42 2.10
N GLY A 178 9.59 -5.68 2.53
CA GLY A 178 8.36 -6.31 3.02
C GLY A 178 8.36 -6.53 4.53
N MET A 179 7.29 -7.17 5.02
CA MET A 179 7.11 -7.47 6.45
C MET A 179 6.75 -8.94 6.65
N GLY A 180 7.44 -9.60 7.60
CA GLY A 180 7.18 -10.97 8.02
C GLY A 180 6.84 -11.01 9.51
N MET A 181 5.57 -10.75 9.86
CA MET A 181 5.13 -10.66 11.25
C MET A 181 4.26 -11.85 11.65
N THR A 182 3.12 -11.99 10.96
CA THR A 182 2.04 -12.93 11.27
C THR A 182 2.46 -14.40 11.11
N GLU A 183 2.12 -15.21 12.09
CA GLU A 183 2.25 -16.66 12.06
C GLU A 183 0.88 -17.34 12.14
N LYS A 184 0.84 -18.66 11.90
CA LYS A 184 -0.39 -19.45 11.85
C LYS A 184 -1.25 -19.30 13.11
N GLN A 185 -0.60 -19.26 14.27
CA GLN A 185 -1.21 -19.15 15.59
C GLN A 185 -1.67 -17.74 15.96
N GLY A 186 -1.24 -16.70 15.23
CA GLY A 186 -1.63 -15.32 15.55
C GLY A 186 -0.93 -14.24 14.72
N GLY A 187 -1.70 -13.21 14.35
CA GLY A 187 -1.19 -11.97 13.77
C GLY A 187 -1.24 -10.78 14.73
N THR A 188 -2.18 -10.78 15.67
CA THR A 188 -2.33 -9.74 16.70
C THR A 188 -1.36 -9.98 17.85
N ASP A 189 -1.34 -11.20 18.40
CA ASP A 189 -0.40 -11.58 19.45
C ASP A 189 0.93 -12.06 18.85
N VAL A 190 1.73 -11.11 18.37
CA VAL A 190 3.05 -11.40 17.80
C VAL A 190 4.05 -11.97 18.82
N ARG A 191 3.77 -11.87 20.13
CA ARG A 191 4.61 -12.47 21.18
C ARG A 191 4.52 -13.99 21.17
N ALA A 192 3.40 -14.54 20.67
CA ALA A 192 3.20 -15.97 20.47
C ALA A 192 3.96 -16.53 19.25
N ASN A 193 4.74 -15.72 18.53
CA ASN A 193 5.57 -16.19 17.42
C ASN A 193 6.53 -17.30 17.85
N VAL A 194 6.69 -18.31 17.00
CA VAL A 194 7.55 -19.48 17.22
C VAL A 194 8.74 -19.52 16.27
N THR A 195 8.82 -18.64 15.26
CA THR A 195 10.05 -18.46 14.47
C THR A 195 11.21 -18.11 15.40
N LYS A 196 12.28 -18.90 15.37
CA LYS A 196 13.48 -18.73 16.19
C LYS A 196 14.58 -18.07 15.39
N ALA A 197 15.43 -17.28 16.06
CA ALA A 197 16.62 -16.68 15.50
C ALA A 197 17.83 -17.05 16.36
N GLU A 198 18.78 -17.80 15.81
CA GLU A 198 19.98 -18.27 16.51
C GLU A 198 21.22 -17.50 16.03
N ARG A 199 22.10 -17.09 16.95
CA ARG A 199 23.31 -16.34 16.59
C ARG A 199 24.19 -17.19 15.67
N ALA A 200 24.58 -16.63 14.53
CA ALA A 200 25.42 -17.27 13.52
C ALA A 200 26.84 -16.69 13.44
N GLY A 201 27.16 -15.70 14.29
CA GLY A 201 28.44 -14.99 14.32
C GLY A 201 28.42 -13.67 13.54
N ASN A 202 29.37 -12.78 13.81
CA ASN A 202 29.57 -11.50 13.09
C ASN A 202 28.31 -10.60 12.97
N GLY A 203 27.41 -10.64 13.96
CA GLY A 203 26.17 -9.86 13.97
C GLY A 203 25.00 -10.50 13.21
N PHE A 204 25.20 -11.66 12.59
CA PHE A 204 24.15 -12.38 11.86
C PHE A 204 23.43 -13.42 12.72
N TYR A 205 22.19 -13.70 12.33
CA TYR A 205 21.32 -14.70 12.91
C TYR A 205 20.79 -15.65 11.83
N ARG A 206 20.57 -16.91 12.19
CA ARG A 206 19.84 -17.90 11.38
C ARG A 206 18.41 -17.99 11.87
N LEU A 207 17.46 -17.68 11.00
CA LEU A 207 16.03 -17.75 11.27
C LEU A 207 15.45 -19.06 10.75
N THR A 208 14.73 -19.75 11.61
CA THR A 208 14.00 -20.99 11.28
C THR A 208 12.59 -20.92 11.84
N GLY A 209 11.59 -21.14 10.98
CA GLY A 209 10.18 -20.97 11.32
C GLY A 209 9.32 -20.70 10.09
N HIS A 210 8.23 -19.95 10.26
CA HIS A 210 7.30 -19.63 9.16
C HIS A 210 6.66 -18.26 9.33
N LYS A 211 6.20 -17.69 8.22
CA LYS A 211 5.23 -16.58 8.23
C LYS A 211 4.02 -16.96 7.40
N TRP A 212 2.86 -16.74 8.00
CA TRP A 212 1.59 -17.18 7.43
C TRP A 212 1.05 -16.23 6.37
N PHE A 213 1.37 -14.94 6.49
CA PHE A 213 1.08 -13.93 5.48
C PHE A 213 2.34 -13.08 5.29
N MET A 214 2.97 -13.21 4.13
CA MET A 214 4.08 -12.36 3.70
C MET A 214 3.80 -11.83 2.30
N SER A 215 3.25 -10.61 2.25
CA SER A 215 2.92 -9.91 1.01
C SER A 215 4.16 -9.40 0.29
N ALA A 216 4.03 -9.17 -1.01
CA ALA A 216 5.14 -8.79 -1.89
C ALA A 216 6.37 -9.72 -1.73
N PRO A 217 6.23 -11.04 -1.95
CA PRO A 217 7.31 -12.02 -1.74
C PRO A 217 8.57 -11.75 -2.56
N MET A 218 8.49 -10.96 -3.63
CA MET A 218 9.63 -10.55 -4.44
C MET A 218 10.39 -9.32 -3.93
N SER A 219 9.97 -8.73 -2.80
CA SER A 219 10.75 -7.72 -2.10
C SER A 219 12.15 -8.22 -1.78
N ASP A 220 13.08 -7.27 -1.66
CA ASP A 220 14.51 -7.53 -1.60
C ASP A 220 14.95 -7.98 -0.21
N ALA A 221 14.27 -7.48 0.81
CA ALA A 221 14.39 -7.94 2.19
C ALA A 221 13.07 -7.75 2.94
N PHE A 222 12.97 -8.40 4.10
CA PHE A 222 11.79 -8.36 4.96
C PHE A 222 12.20 -7.99 6.38
N LEU A 223 11.41 -7.14 7.03
CA LEU A 223 11.47 -6.99 8.48
C LEU A 223 10.66 -8.13 9.13
N VAL A 224 11.38 -9.05 9.76
CA VAL A 224 10.86 -10.31 10.30
C VAL A 224 10.94 -10.30 11.82
N LEU A 225 9.84 -10.69 12.49
CA LEU A 225 9.84 -10.92 13.93
C LEU A 225 10.22 -12.37 14.24
N GLY A 226 11.19 -12.57 15.13
CA GLY A 226 11.64 -13.89 15.58
C GLY A 226 12.09 -13.88 17.04
N GLN A 227 12.06 -15.04 17.68
CA GLN A 227 12.43 -15.23 19.08
C GLN A 227 13.95 -15.43 19.23
N VAL A 228 14.54 -14.70 20.18
CA VAL A 228 15.87 -14.97 20.76
C VAL A 228 15.70 -15.22 22.28
N PRO A 229 16.73 -15.66 23.02
CA PRO A 229 16.62 -15.85 24.48
C PRO A 229 16.08 -14.64 25.24
N GLU A 230 16.40 -13.43 24.79
CA GLU A 230 15.97 -12.15 25.36
C GLU A 230 14.50 -11.77 25.00
N GLY A 231 13.85 -12.54 24.13
CA GLY A 231 12.46 -12.36 23.70
C GLY A 231 12.29 -11.99 22.23
N LEU A 232 11.09 -11.52 21.87
CA LEU A 232 10.75 -11.23 20.48
C LEU A 232 11.58 -10.07 19.94
N SER A 233 12.30 -10.30 18.85
CA SER A 233 13.21 -9.36 18.22
C SER A 233 12.85 -9.12 16.75
N CYS A 234 13.35 -8.02 16.18
CA CYS A 234 13.16 -7.67 14.78
C CYS A 234 14.45 -7.93 13.99
N PHE A 235 14.33 -8.42 12.76
CA PHE A 235 15.44 -8.75 11.88
C PHE A 235 15.19 -8.21 10.48
N LEU A 236 16.23 -7.71 9.81
CA LEU A 236 16.24 -7.48 8.39
C LEU A 236 16.77 -8.73 7.69
N VAL A 237 15.92 -9.38 6.90
CA VAL A 237 16.20 -10.67 6.27
C VAL A 237 16.15 -10.50 4.74
N PRO A 238 17.31 -10.41 4.05
CA PRO A 238 17.34 -10.34 2.58
C PRO A 238 16.85 -11.64 1.95
N ARG A 239 16.15 -11.56 0.81
CA ARG A 239 15.70 -12.76 0.08
C ARG A 239 16.83 -13.45 -0.68
N ILE A 240 17.78 -12.66 -1.19
CA ILE A 240 18.94 -13.09 -1.97
C ILE A 240 20.22 -12.60 -1.27
N LEU A 241 21.19 -13.50 -1.11
CA LEU A 241 22.49 -13.21 -0.48
C LEU A 241 23.43 -12.45 -1.43
N GLY A 242 24.55 -11.97 -0.90
CA GLY A 242 25.53 -11.17 -1.66
C GLY A 242 26.14 -11.89 -2.87
N ASP A 243 26.19 -13.22 -2.84
CA ASP A 243 26.68 -14.09 -3.93
C ASP A 243 25.61 -14.41 -4.98
N GLY A 244 24.36 -13.95 -4.80
CA GLY A 244 23.24 -14.24 -5.70
C GLY A 244 22.44 -15.49 -5.36
N SER A 245 22.84 -16.25 -4.34
CA SER A 245 22.09 -17.43 -3.88
C SER A 245 20.85 -17.03 -3.07
N GLY A 246 19.86 -17.93 -3.03
CA GLY A 246 18.65 -17.73 -2.22
C GLY A 246 18.94 -17.89 -0.72
N ASN A 247 18.32 -17.04 0.11
CA ASN A 247 18.60 -16.99 1.56
C ASN A 247 17.64 -17.84 2.42
N GLY A 248 17.46 -19.12 2.08
CA GLY A 248 16.65 -20.03 2.91
C GLY A 248 15.14 -19.72 2.97
N PHE A 249 14.63 -18.85 2.09
CA PHE A 249 13.19 -18.63 1.91
C PHE A 249 12.60 -19.82 1.17
N ARG A 250 11.52 -20.40 1.70
CA ARG A 250 10.77 -21.48 1.05
C ARG A 250 9.31 -21.06 0.94
N PHE A 251 8.94 -20.51 -0.20
CA PHE A 251 7.55 -20.19 -0.49
C PHE A 251 6.78 -21.50 -0.71
N GLN A 252 5.67 -21.64 0.01
CA GLN A 252 4.84 -22.83 -0.01
C GLN A 252 3.69 -22.66 -1.01
N ARG A 253 3.00 -21.53 -0.91
CA ARG A 253 1.86 -21.18 -1.77
C ARG A 253 1.57 -19.69 -1.74
N LEU A 254 0.81 -19.23 -2.73
CA LEU A 254 0.16 -17.92 -2.68
C LEU A 254 -1.26 -18.08 -2.13
N LYS A 255 -1.74 -17.06 -1.42
CA LYS A 255 -3.13 -16.98 -0.98
C LYS A 255 -4.03 -16.75 -2.19
N ASP A 256 -5.10 -17.52 -2.30
CA ASP A 256 -6.25 -17.15 -3.12
C ASP A 256 -7.13 -16.20 -2.30
N LYS A 257 -7.13 -14.91 -2.68
CA LYS A 257 -7.72 -13.83 -1.89
C LYS A 257 -9.01 -13.35 -2.53
N LEU A 258 -9.95 -12.94 -1.68
CA LEU A 258 -11.19 -12.25 -2.06
C LEU A 258 -10.93 -11.02 -2.95
N GLY A 259 -10.04 -10.13 -2.49
CA GLY A 259 -9.60 -8.94 -3.20
C GLY A 259 -8.09 -8.74 -3.06
N ASN A 260 -7.59 -7.56 -3.42
CA ASN A 260 -6.14 -7.25 -3.38
C ASN A 260 -5.32 -8.27 -4.20
N ARG A 261 -5.88 -8.78 -5.30
CA ARG A 261 -5.40 -9.97 -6.03
C ARG A 261 -4.14 -9.72 -6.86
N SER A 262 -3.91 -8.47 -7.27
CA SER A 262 -2.67 -8.03 -7.93
C SER A 262 -1.44 -8.12 -7.02
N ASN A 263 -1.63 -8.06 -5.70
CA ASN A 263 -0.57 -8.21 -4.70
C ASN A 263 -0.44 -9.67 -4.29
N ALA A 264 0.68 -10.32 -4.61
CA ALA A 264 0.95 -11.67 -4.13
C ALA A 264 1.14 -11.67 -2.60
N SER A 265 0.38 -12.52 -1.90
CA SER A 265 0.60 -12.82 -0.48
C SER A 265 1.01 -14.28 -0.36
N SER A 266 2.19 -14.53 0.20
CA SER A 266 2.77 -15.86 0.30
C SER A 266 2.65 -16.45 1.71
N GLU A 267 2.60 -17.77 1.77
CA GLU A 267 3.02 -18.55 2.94
C GLU A 267 4.49 -18.92 2.74
N VAL A 268 5.32 -18.64 3.74
CA VAL A 268 6.77 -18.87 3.67
C VAL A 268 7.26 -19.62 4.89
N GLU A 269 8.22 -20.50 4.68
CA GLU A 269 9.04 -21.10 5.72
C GLU A 269 10.47 -20.61 5.58
N PHE A 270 11.14 -20.40 6.72
CA PHE A 270 12.56 -20.07 6.77
C PHE A 270 13.33 -21.32 7.16
N ALA A 271 14.31 -21.68 6.34
CA ALA A 271 15.25 -22.76 6.61
C ALA A 271 16.64 -22.16 6.79
N ASN A 272 16.98 -21.79 8.03
CA ASN A 272 18.24 -21.13 8.40
C ASN A 272 18.51 -19.84 7.59
N ALA A 273 17.48 -19.05 7.33
CA ALA A 273 17.60 -17.78 6.62
C ALA A 273 18.49 -16.80 7.40
N ILE A 274 19.44 -16.16 6.74
CA ILE A 274 20.37 -15.22 7.39
C ILE A 274 19.73 -13.84 7.53
N GLY A 275 19.78 -13.26 8.71
CA GLY A 275 19.30 -11.89 8.96
C GLY A 275 20.18 -11.13 9.93
N GLU A 276 20.08 -9.80 9.90
CA GLU A 276 20.71 -8.91 10.88
C GLU A 276 19.65 -8.35 11.83
N MET A 277 20.00 -8.23 13.10
CA MET A 277 19.08 -7.67 14.12
C MET A 277 18.86 -6.17 13.89
N VAL A 278 17.60 -5.75 14.07
CA VAL A 278 17.17 -4.34 13.99
C VAL A 278 16.71 -3.88 15.36
N GLY A 279 17.43 -2.93 15.94
CA GLY A 279 17.23 -2.50 17.34
C GLY A 279 17.78 -3.50 18.35
N GLU A 280 17.31 -3.42 19.59
CA GLU A 280 17.81 -4.24 20.70
C GLU A 280 17.19 -5.64 20.76
N PRO A 281 17.92 -6.66 21.25
CA PRO A 281 17.35 -7.96 21.58
C PRO A 281 16.13 -7.85 22.50
N GLY A 282 15.06 -8.59 22.21
CA GLY A 282 13.80 -8.58 22.97
C GLY A 282 12.91 -7.35 22.75
N ALA A 283 13.37 -6.35 21.99
CA ALA A 283 12.65 -5.09 21.76
C ALA A 283 11.89 -5.06 20.42
N GLY A 284 11.64 -6.20 19.78
CA GLY A 284 11.10 -6.27 18.41
C GLY A 284 9.79 -5.51 18.19
N ILE A 285 8.86 -5.54 19.15
CA ILE A 285 7.60 -4.78 19.09
C ILE A 285 7.87 -3.27 19.13
N LYS A 286 8.77 -2.82 20.01
CA LYS A 286 9.14 -1.40 20.12
C LYS A 286 9.80 -0.92 18.83
N THR A 287 10.69 -1.72 18.25
CA THR A 287 11.39 -1.42 16.98
C THR A 287 10.41 -1.15 15.83
N ILE A 288 9.33 -1.91 15.71
CA ILE A 288 8.40 -1.79 14.58
C ILE A 288 7.22 -0.84 14.81
N MET A 289 7.13 -0.21 15.98
CA MET A 289 5.96 0.57 16.38
C MET A 289 5.67 1.74 15.43
N ASP A 290 6.69 2.52 15.08
CA ASP A 290 6.54 3.66 14.17
C ASP A 290 6.29 3.21 12.73
N MET A 291 6.91 2.11 12.30
CA MET A 291 6.62 1.46 11.02
C MET A 291 5.12 1.09 10.94
N VAL A 292 4.57 0.41 11.95
CA VAL A 292 3.14 0.06 11.97
C VAL A 292 2.26 1.30 11.96
N THR A 293 2.63 2.34 12.71
CA THR A 293 1.91 3.63 12.73
C THR A 293 1.85 4.27 11.34
N LEU A 294 2.95 4.29 10.59
CA LEU A 294 2.98 4.80 9.21
C LEU A 294 2.07 3.98 8.27
N THR A 295 2.08 2.64 8.36
CA THR A 295 1.20 1.81 7.52
C THR A 295 -0.28 2.04 7.80
N ARG A 296 -0.64 2.43 9.04
CA ARG A 296 -2.03 2.69 9.42
C ARG A 296 -2.59 3.98 8.80
N LEU A 297 -1.74 5.01 8.65
CA LEU A 297 -2.11 6.21 7.89
C LEU A 297 -2.42 5.84 6.43
N ASP A 298 -1.52 5.10 5.77
CA ASP A 298 -1.70 4.68 4.38
C ASP A 298 -2.99 3.88 4.18
N CYS A 299 -3.33 2.99 5.11
CA CYS A 299 -4.59 2.24 5.06
C CYS A 299 -5.82 3.16 5.10
N ALA A 300 -5.81 4.19 5.95
CA ALA A 300 -6.92 5.14 6.04
C ALA A 300 -7.04 5.95 4.75
N VAL A 301 -5.92 6.52 4.27
CA VAL A 301 -5.87 7.30 3.02
C VAL A 301 -6.35 6.48 1.81
N ALA A 302 -5.89 5.24 1.65
CA ALA A 302 -6.34 4.38 0.56
C ALA A 302 -7.82 3.98 0.70
N SER A 303 -8.32 3.77 1.92
CA SER A 303 -9.73 3.42 2.11
C SER A 303 -10.65 4.62 1.82
N SER A 304 -10.27 5.84 2.19
CA SER A 304 -11.00 7.05 1.79
C SER A 304 -10.99 7.25 0.27
N ALA A 305 -9.86 6.95 -0.39
CA ALA A 305 -9.77 7.00 -1.85
C ALA A 305 -10.66 5.97 -2.55
N LEU A 306 -10.71 4.73 -2.05
CA LEU A 306 -11.61 3.72 -2.58
C LEU A 306 -13.07 4.16 -2.49
N MET A 307 -13.50 4.66 -1.32
CA MET A 307 -14.86 5.19 -1.15
C MET A 307 -15.13 6.38 -2.09
N ARG A 308 -14.15 7.26 -2.27
CA ARG A 308 -14.23 8.38 -3.22
C ARG A 308 -14.45 7.90 -4.66
N ALA A 309 -13.65 6.94 -5.12
CA ALA A 309 -13.74 6.40 -6.48
C ALA A 309 -15.10 5.74 -6.73
N GLY A 310 -15.54 4.86 -5.81
CA GLY A 310 -16.84 4.19 -5.93
C GLY A 310 -18.02 5.17 -5.92
N LEU A 311 -18.00 6.17 -5.03
CA LEU A 311 -19.03 7.20 -5.02
C LEU A 311 -19.00 8.07 -6.28
N ALA A 312 -17.82 8.41 -6.81
CA ALA A 312 -17.69 9.19 -8.03
C ALA A 312 -18.31 8.44 -9.24
N GLU A 313 -18.09 7.13 -9.35
CA GLU A 313 -18.74 6.31 -10.37
C GLU A 313 -20.26 6.26 -10.18
N ALA A 314 -20.75 6.07 -8.95
CA ALA A 314 -22.19 6.07 -8.66
C ALA A 314 -22.85 7.42 -9.04
N VAL A 315 -22.26 8.54 -8.63
CA VAL A 315 -22.74 9.89 -8.97
C VAL A 315 -22.69 10.14 -10.47
N HIS A 316 -21.66 9.66 -11.17
CA HIS A 316 -21.58 9.76 -12.63
C HIS A 316 -22.68 8.95 -13.31
N HIS A 317 -22.85 7.69 -12.91
CA HIS A 317 -23.87 6.79 -13.46
C HIS A 317 -25.27 7.38 -13.37
N VAL A 318 -25.68 7.83 -12.18
CA VAL A 318 -27.04 8.32 -11.92
C VAL A 318 -27.34 9.67 -12.58
N ARG A 319 -26.30 10.45 -12.98
CA ARG A 319 -26.50 11.67 -13.79
C ARG A 319 -26.89 11.37 -15.23
N HIS A 320 -26.51 10.20 -15.75
CA HIS A 320 -26.74 9.82 -17.14
C HIS A 320 -27.82 8.76 -17.31
N ARG A 321 -28.02 7.90 -16.31
CA ARG A 321 -29.01 6.82 -16.35
C ARG A 321 -30.41 7.38 -16.06
N GLN A 322 -31.36 7.07 -16.94
CA GLN A 322 -32.76 7.47 -16.79
C GLN A 322 -33.64 6.31 -16.31
N VAL A 323 -34.55 6.61 -15.38
CA VAL A 323 -35.58 5.70 -14.85
C VAL A 323 -36.86 6.51 -14.65
N PHE A 324 -38.00 5.99 -15.13
CA PHE A 324 -39.29 6.70 -15.16
C PHE A 324 -39.25 8.05 -15.91
N GLY A 325 -38.46 8.12 -17.00
CA GLY A 325 -38.42 9.28 -17.89
C GLY A 325 -37.59 10.46 -17.43
N ILE A 326 -36.93 10.37 -16.26
CA ILE A 326 -36.00 11.40 -15.74
C ILE A 326 -34.67 10.75 -15.33
N SER A 327 -33.63 11.57 -15.19
CA SER A 327 -32.32 11.09 -14.69
C SER A 327 -32.44 10.61 -13.24
N LEU A 328 -31.72 9.54 -12.89
CA LEU A 328 -31.74 9.00 -11.53
C LEU A 328 -31.29 10.02 -10.49
N VAL A 329 -30.37 10.93 -10.83
CA VAL A 329 -29.92 12.02 -9.96
C VAL A 329 -31.05 12.99 -9.58
N ASP A 330 -32.14 13.06 -10.34
CA ASP A 330 -33.28 13.93 -10.07
C ASP A 330 -34.34 13.25 -9.18
N GLN A 331 -34.19 11.95 -8.90
CA GLN A 331 -35.06 11.22 -8.00
C GLN A 331 -34.72 11.59 -6.54
N PRO A 332 -35.69 12.10 -5.74
CA PRO A 332 -35.40 12.57 -4.38
C PRO A 332 -34.76 11.51 -3.48
N LEU A 333 -35.17 10.25 -3.59
CA LEU A 333 -34.59 9.16 -2.79
C LEU A 333 -33.12 8.91 -3.15
N MET A 334 -32.79 8.88 -4.44
CA MET A 334 -31.41 8.71 -4.92
C MET A 334 -30.51 9.86 -4.43
N GLN A 335 -31.01 11.11 -4.46
CA GLN A 335 -30.27 12.26 -3.92
C GLN A 335 -29.91 12.08 -2.44
N ARG A 336 -30.82 11.52 -1.62
CA ARG A 336 -30.53 11.28 -0.20
C ARG A 336 -29.45 10.23 -0.01
N VAL A 337 -29.54 9.12 -0.73
CA VAL A 337 -28.55 8.03 -0.68
C VAL A 337 -27.15 8.54 -1.05
N LEU A 338 -27.04 9.25 -2.19
CA LEU A 338 -25.75 9.81 -2.63
C LEU A 338 -25.21 10.87 -1.68
N ALA A 339 -26.08 11.76 -1.16
CA ALA A 339 -25.68 12.80 -0.24
C ALA A 339 -25.18 12.23 1.09
N ASP A 340 -25.84 11.20 1.62
CA ASP A 340 -25.45 10.55 2.87
C ASP A 340 -24.08 9.87 2.74
N MET A 341 -23.86 9.12 1.65
CA MET A 341 -22.54 8.58 1.32
C MET A 341 -21.48 9.69 1.16
N ALA A 342 -21.82 10.80 0.50
CA ALA A 342 -20.89 11.91 0.29
C ALA A 342 -20.40 12.55 1.59
N LEU A 343 -21.25 12.62 2.62
CA LEU A 343 -20.86 13.12 3.94
C LEU A 343 -19.77 12.24 4.57
N ASP A 344 -19.95 10.93 4.53
CA ASP A 344 -18.96 9.97 5.07
C ASP A 344 -17.66 9.98 4.28
N VAL A 345 -17.72 10.03 2.94
CA VAL A 345 -16.52 10.17 2.10
C VAL A 345 -15.76 11.46 2.44
N ALA A 346 -16.46 12.59 2.53
CA ALA A 346 -15.83 13.87 2.84
C ALA A 346 -15.18 13.86 4.23
N ALA A 347 -15.87 13.34 5.24
CA ALA A 347 -15.35 13.24 6.60
C ALA A 347 -14.15 12.27 6.70
N ALA A 348 -14.20 11.13 6.02
CA ALA A 348 -13.11 10.15 5.97
C ALA A 348 -11.86 10.72 5.30
N THR A 349 -12.02 11.40 4.17
CA THR A 349 -10.92 12.07 3.46
C THR A 349 -10.33 13.18 4.34
N ALA A 350 -11.15 14.09 4.87
CA ALA A 350 -10.68 15.18 5.72
C ALA A 350 -9.92 14.69 6.97
N LEU A 351 -10.45 13.68 7.65
CA LEU A 351 -9.82 13.11 8.85
C LEU A 351 -8.49 12.41 8.54
N SER A 352 -8.42 11.69 7.42
CA SER A 352 -7.19 11.02 6.99
C SER A 352 -6.09 12.02 6.64
N PHE A 353 -6.43 13.13 5.97
CA PHE A 353 -5.48 14.20 5.67
C PHE A 353 -5.11 15.03 6.90
N ARG A 354 -6.02 15.23 7.85
CA ARG A 354 -5.71 15.85 9.14
C ARG A 354 -4.71 15.01 9.94
N LEU A 355 -4.81 13.68 9.86
CA LEU A 355 -3.82 12.78 10.46
C LEU A 355 -2.47 12.91 9.74
N ALA A 356 -2.44 12.96 8.41
CA ALA A 356 -1.20 13.21 7.66
C ALA A 356 -0.54 14.55 8.08
N ARG A 357 -1.33 15.62 8.25
CA ARG A 357 -0.83 16.90 8.76
C ARG A 357 -0.22 16.77 10.15
N SER A 358 -0.85 16.02 11.05
CA SER A 358 -0.29 15.82 12.40
C SER A 358 1.06 15.12 12.39
N PHE A 359 1.33 14.27 11.39
CA PHE A 359 2.62 13.61 11.25
C PHE A 359 3.71 14.60 10.81
N ASP A 360 3.38 15.50 9.89
CA ASP A 360 4.29 16.57 9.47
C ASP A 360 4.61 17.55 10.62
N GLU A 361 3.63 17.87 11.47
CA GLU A 361 3.75 18.89 12.51
C GLU A 361 4.21 18.33 13.88
N ALA A 362 4.20 17.01 14.07
CA ALA A 362 4.52 16.36 15.35
C ALA A 362 5.93 16.68 15.89
N ALA A 363 6.90 16.95 15.02
CA ALA A 363 8.26 17.30 15.45
C ALA A 363 8.34 18.69 16.10
N SER A 364 7.45 19.61 15.73
CA SER A 364 7.45 21.01 16.17
C SER A 364 6.29 21.37 17.11
N ASP A 365 5.24 20.55 17.17
CA ASP A 365 4.05 20.81 17.98
C ASP A 365 3.67 19.57 18.83
N ARG A 366 3.66 19.75 20.16
CA ARG A 366 3.33 18.67 21.13
C ARG A 366 1.88 18.21 21.04
N GLY A 367 0.94 19.11 20.72
CA GLY A 367 -0.47 18.79 20.51
C GLY A 367 -0.66 17.94 19.26
N GLU A 368 0.03 18.27 18.19
CA GLU A 368 0.03 17.47 16.95
C GLU A 368 0.69 16.10 17.15
N ALA A 369 1.78 16.02 17.91
CA ALA A 369 2.40 14.74 18.28
C ALA A 369 1.47 13.86 19.14
N ALA A 370 0.67 14.47 20.03
CA ALA A 370 -0.33 13.77 20.81
C ALA A 370 -1.49 13.28 19.92
N PHE A 371 -1.95 14.12 18.99
CA PHE A 371 -2.98 13.77 18.01
C PHE A 371 -2.53 12.58 17.16
N ALA A 372 -1.36 12.65 16.53
CA ALA A 372 -0.81 11.58 15.70
C ALA A 372 -0.83 10.24 16.44
N ARG A 373 -0.28 10.21 17.66
CA ARG A 373 -0.17 9.00 18.48
C ARG A 373 -1.52 8.40 18.88
N ALA A 374 -2.45 9.23 19.36
CA ALA A 374 -3.75 8.77 19.85
C ALA A 374 -4.72 8.45 18.71
N MET A 375 -4.70 9.24 17.64
CA MET A 375 -5.72 9.20 16.60
C MET A 375 -5.39 8.28 15.44
N THR A 376 -4.12 7.91 15.19
CA THR A 376 -3.80 6.91 14.15
C THR A 376 -4.68 5.64 14.22
N PRO A 377 -4.82 4.95 15.36
CA PRO A 377 -5.70 3.78 15.44
C PRO A 377 -7.19 4.15 15.27
N VAL A 378 -7.64 5.32 15.74
CA VAL A 378 -9.03 5.78 15.60
C VAL A 378 -9.39 6.01 14.14
N VAL A 379 -8.56 6.76 13.42
CA VAL A 379 -8.75 7.06 11.99
C VAL A 379 -8.68 5.76 11.17
N LYS A 380 -7.68 4.91 11.41
CA LYS A 380 -7.57 3.59 10.77
C LYS A 380 -8.78 2.70 11.03
N TYR A 381 -9.36 2.78 12.23
CA TYR A 381 -10.51 1.98 12.61
C TYR A 381 -11.75 2.43 11.84
N TRP A 382 -12.14 3.69 11.96
CA TRP A 382 -13.39 4.18 11.40
C TRP A 382 -13.33 4.20 9.86
N VAL A 383 -12.34 4.89 9.28
CA VAL A 383 -12.25 5.08 7.83
C VAL A 383 -12.20 3.74 7.06
N CYS A 384 -11.40 2.79 7.53
CA CYS A 384 -11.30 1.49 6.84
C CYS A 384 -12.49 0.58 7.06
N LYS A 385 -13.23 0.71 8.18
CA LYS A 385 -14.38 -0.15 8.48
C LYS A 385 -15.68 0.36 7.87
N THR A 386 -15.78 1.65 7.55
CA THR A 386 -16.92 2.23 6.82
C THR A 386 -16.90 1.84 5.34
N ALA A 387 -15.71 1.71 4.75
CA ALA A 387 -15.55 1.49 3.31
C ALA A 387 -16.37 0.32 2.72
N PRO A 388 -16.46 -0.88 3.33
CA PRO A 388 -17.21 -1.98 2.74
C PRO A 388 -18.71 -1.70 2.56
N ALA A 389 -19.36 -1.11 3.57
CA ALA A 389 -20.80 -0.82 3.51
C ALA A 389 -21.11 0.30 2.51
N LEU A 390 -20.27 1.34 2.50
CA LEU A 390 -20.43 2.45 1.55
C LEU A 390 -20.21 2.00 0.11
N LEU A 391 -19.17 1.19 -0.15
CA LEU A 391 -18.89 0.66 -1.49
C LEU A 391 -19.97 -0.32 -1.97
N TYR A 392 -20.60 -1.06 -1.06
CA TYR A 392 -21.78 -1.87 -1.38
C TYR A 392 -22.94 -0.99 -1.89
N GLU A 393 -23.26 0.09 -1.19
CA GLU A 393 -24.34 1.00 -1.60
C GLU A 393 -24.01 1.73 -2.91
N ALA A 394 -22.76 2.15 -3.09
CA ALA A 394 -22.30 2.75 -4.35
C ALA A 394 -22.42 1.76 -5.52
N MET A 395 -22.13 0.47 -5.29
CA MET A 395 -22.33 -0.59 -6.27
C MET A 395 -23.82 -0.80 -6.58
N GLU A 396 -24.70 -0.78 -5.57
CA GLU A 396 -26.15 -0.91 -5.75
C GLU A 396 -26.73 0.23 -6.62
N CYS A 397 -26.17 1.44 -6.51
CA CYS A 397 -26.53 2.59 -7.36
C CYS A 397 -26.28 2.36 -8.86
N LEU A 398 -25.40 1.42 -9.24
CA LEU A 398 -25.12 1.05 -10.64
C LEU A 398 -26.08 -0.04 -11.17
N GLY A 399 -26.93 -0.58 -10.29
CA GLY A 399 -27.81 -1.71 -10.60
C GLY A 399 -27.04 -2.98 -10.92
N GLY A 400 -27.61 -3.83 -11.80
CA GLY A 400 -27.03 -5.14 -12.13
C GLY A 400 -25.60 -5.08 -12.67
N ASN A 401 -25.23 -4.00 -13.38
CA ASN A 401 -23.88 -3.83 -13.92
C ASN A 401 -22.84 -3.58 -12.84
N GLY A 402 -23.21 -3.05 -11.67
CA GLY A 402 -22.26 -2.86 -10.57
C GLY A 402 -21.75 -4.19 -9.99
N TYR A 403 -22.50 -5.27 -10.16
CA TYR A 403 -22.14 -6.60 -9.66
C TYR A 403 -21.19 -7.38 -10.59
N VAL A 404 -20.93 -6.86 -11.79
CA VAL A 404 -20.06 -7.46 -12.82
C VAL A 404 -18.74 -6.70 -12.85
#